data_AF-A0A7E5WM06-F1
#
_entry.id   AF-A0A7E5WM06-F1
#
_cell.length_a   1.000
_cell.length_b   1.000
_cell.length_c   1.000
_cell.angle_alpha   90.00
_cell.angle_beta   90.00
_cell.angle_gamma   90.00
#
_symmetry.space_group_name_H-M   'P 1'
#
loop_
_entity.id
_entity.type
_entity.pdbx_description
1 polymer ?
#
loop_
_entity_poly.entity_id
_entity_poly.type
_entity_poly.pdbx_seq_one_letter_code
_entity_poly.pdbx_strand_id
1 'polypeptide(L)'
;MLVDLPTFKRCCFCCPLRRGILVFGYLTLVVTCLFIGMQVLMWQMFKTEKAVTTMALYRGVVMEAQYFVIFILYALDLVFNIVLIIGAHLKRRLLMHAYYYYQLSTMIASFLVVMLSYHDIRHFGSLGIALTELSIAFTGFVLQIYLLLLIRSELSKDRYQEGRSSFTNHIAQVFVDPPLRRQWTREVEE
;
A
#
# COMPACT_ATOMS: atom_id res chain seq x y z
N MET A 1 -21.51 -12.09 -0.10
CA MET A 1 -21.40 -10.80 -0.82
C MET A 1 -19.94 -10.58 -1.16
N LEU A 2 -19.56 -10.62 -2.44
CA LEU A 2 -18.27 -10.08 -2.84
C LEU A 2 -18.38 -8.56 -2.69
N VAL A 3 -17.70 -8.01 -1.70
CA VAL A 3 -17.58 -6.56 -1.57
C VAL A 3 -16.63 -6.11 -2.69
N ASP A 4 -17.21 -5.55 -3.76
CA ASP A 4 -16.43 -4.93 -4.83
C ASP A 4 -15.73 -3.70 -4.24
N LEU A 5 -14.41 -3.83 -4.03
CA LEU A 5 -13.60 -2.71 -3.55
C LEU A 5 -13.57 -1.59 -4.60
N PRO A 6 -13.63 -0.32 -4.18
CA PRO A 6 -13.65 0.81 -5.10
C PRO A 6 -12.39 0.85 -5.96
N THR A 7 -12.58 0.83 -7.28
CA THR A 7 -11.49 0.97 -8.25
C THR A 7 -11.21 2.45 -8.49
N PHE A 8 -10.11 2.97 -7.92
CA PHE A 8 -9.75 4.37 -8.06
C PHE A 8 -9.12 4.63 -9.44
N LYS A 9 -9.92 5.15 -10.37
CA LYS A 9 -9.44 5.55 -11.71
C LYS A 9 -8.61 6.84 -11.69
N ARG A 10 -8.76 7.70 -10.65
CA ARG A 10 -8.09 9.01 -10.52
C ARG A 10 -7.60 9.23 -9.08
N CYS A 11 -6.40 9.79 -8.90
CA CYS A 11 -5.85 10.21 -7.61
C CYS A 11 -6.09 11.72 -7.46
N CYS A 12 -6.69 12.17 -6.34
CA CYS A 12 -6.95 13.59 -6.03
C CYS A 12 -7.55 14.38 -7.23
N PHE A 13 -8.69 13.93 -7.76
CA PHE A 13 -9.50 14.55 -8.83
C PHE A 13 -8.84 14.77 -10.22
N CYS A 14 -7.52 14.91 -10.35
CA CYS A 14 -6.88 15.35 -11.60
C CYS A 14 -5.61 14.57 -12.01
N CYS A 15 -4.96 13.86 -11.09
CA CYS A 15 -3.67 13.22 -11.38
C CYS A 15 -3.84 11.75 -11.81
N PRO A 16 -3.15 11.30 -12.87
CA PRO A 16 -3.10 9.88 -13.21
C PRO A 16 -2.50 9.10 -12.05
N LEU A 17 -3.12 7.98 -11.68
CA LEU A 17 -2.80 7.15 -10.50
C LEU A 17 -1.28 6.93 -10.29
N ARG A 18 -0.55 6.72 -11.38
CA ARG A 18 0.92 6.54 -11.39
C ARG A 18 1.70 7.76 -10.92
N ARG A 19 1.30 8.97 -11.33
CA ARG A 19 1.93 10.21 -10.86
C ARG A 19 1.64 10.43 -9.38
N GLY A 20 0.44 10.07 -8.91
CA GLY A 20 0.09 10.14 -7.48
C GLY A 20 1.02 9.28 -6.62
N ILE A 21 1.21 7.99 -6.99
CA ILE A 21 2.12 7.07 -6.28
C ILE A 21 3.55 7.60 -6.30
N LEU A 22 4.04 8.10 -7.44
CA LEU A 22 5.39 8.66 -7.54
C LEU A 22 5.57 9.89 -6.66
N VAL A 23 4.66 10.86 -6.74
CA VAL A 23 4.72 12.08 -5.92
C VAL A 23 4.71 11.72 -4.44
N PHE A 24 3.84 10.81 -4.03
CA PHE A 24 3.78 10.36 -2.65
C PHE A 24 5.05 9.63 -2.21
N GLY A 25 5.58 8.73 -3.06
CA GLY A 25 6.83 8.02 -2.79
C GLY A 25 8.03 8.96 -2.64
N TYR A 26 8.16 9.96 -3.51
CA TYR A 26 9.21 10.99 -3.38
C TYR A 26 9.03 11.85 -2.14
N LEU A 27 7.80 12.29 -1.84
CA LEU A 27 7.51 13.08 -0.64
C LEU A 27 7.87 12.29 0.62
N THR A 28 7.48 11.02 0.68
CA THR A 28 7.82 10.12 1.80
C THR A 28 9.33 9.93 1.91
N LEU A 29 10.03 9.75 0.79
CA LEU A 29 11.49 9.59 0.77
C LEU A 29 12.22 10.83 1.28
N VAL A 30 11.79 12.03 0.87
CA VAL A 30 12.38 13.28 1.37
C VAL A 30 12.18 13.41 2.87
N VAL A 31 10.96 13.14 3.35
CA VAL A 31 10.63 13.20 4.78
C VAL A 31 11.45 12.17 5.57
N THR A 32 11.57 10.92 5.11
CA THR A 32 12.37 9.90 5.81
C THR A 32 13.86 10.24 5.81
N CYS A 33 14.40 10.79 4.71
CA CYS A 33 15.78 11.29 4.68
C CYS A 33 16.01 12.42 5.70
N LEU A 34 15.07 13.35 5.84
CA LEU A 34 15.15 14.41 6.85
C LEU A 34 15.12 13.84 8.27
N PHE A 35 14.24 12.88 8.57
CA PHE A 35 14.20 12.22 9.88
C PHE A 35 15.49 11.47 10.21
N ILE A 36 16.06 10.72 9.25
CA ILE A 36 17.35 10.05 9.44
C ILE A 36 18.47 11.09 9.66
N GLY A 37 18.47 12.19 8.91
CA GLY A 37 19.43 13.28 9.11
C GLY A 37 19.34 13.88 10.52
N MET A 38 18.12 14.17 10.99
CA MET A 38 17.87 14.67 12.34
C MET A 38 18.32 13.68 13.42
N GLN A 39 18.09 12.38 13.22
CA GLN A 39 18.57 11.32 14.13
C GLN A 39 20.10 11.32 14.22
N VAL A 40 20.79 11.37 13.08
CA VAL A 40 22.27 11.41 13.03
C VAL A 40 22.82 12.66 13.71
N LEU A 41 22.18 13.82 13.51
CA LEU A 41 22.56 15.05 14.20
C LEU A 41 22.36 14.94 15.72
N MET A 42 21.21 14.40 16.16
CA MET A 42 20.95 14.13 17.58
C MET A 42 22.00 13.19 18.17
N TRP A 43 22.34 12.10 17.47
CA TRP A 43 23.38 11.17 17.91
C TRP A 43 24.75 11.84 18.07
N GLN A 44 25.10 12.76 17.18
CA GLN A 44 26.36 13.52 17.29
C GLN A 44 26.36 14.47 18.49
N MET A 45 25.22 15.12 18.78
CA MET A 45 25.09 16.07 19.88
C MET A 45 25.05 15.36 21.25
N PHE A 46 24.39 14.20 21.34
CA PHE A 46 24.19 13.45 22.59
C PHE A 46 25.18 12.29 22.78
N LYS A 47 26.34 12.35 22.12
CA LYS A 47 27.37 11.30 22.08
C LYS A 47 27.86 10.82 23.46
N THR A 48 27.56 11.59 24.51
CA THR A 48 28.06 11.42 25.87
C THR A 48 27.17 10.57 26.78
N GLU A 49 25.89 10.37 26.47
CA GLU A 49 24.96 9.64 27.35
C GLU A 49 24.64 8.24 26.80
N LYS A 50 24.85 7.21 27.63
CA LYS A 50 24.61 5.82 27.25
C LYS A 50 23.11 5.53 27.25
N ALA A 51 22.63 4.98 26.13
CA ALA A 51 21.30 4.38 25.97
C ALA A 51 20.12 5.31 26.31
N VAL A 52 20.04 6.45 25.62
CA VAL A 52 18.85 7.31 25.66
C VAL A 52 17.72 6.63 24.87
N THR A 53 16.61 6.32 25.54
CA THR A 53 15.34 6.01 24.87
C THR A 53 14.82 7.29 24.22
N THR A 54 14.50 7.21 22.93
CA THR A 54 14.02 8.37 22.17
C THR A 54 12.58 8.14 21.75
N MET A 55 11.75 9.16 21.92
CA MET A 55 10.40 9.17 21.36
C MET A 55 10.49 9.36 19.85
N ALA A 56 9.86 8.46 19.09
CA ALA A 56 9.78 8.57 17.64
C ALA A 56 8.35 8.42 17.15
N LEU A 57 7.98 9.24 16.17
CA LEU A 57 6.70 9.14 15.47
C LEU A 57 6.88 8.23 14.24
N TYR A 58 6.45 6.98 14.35
CA TYR A 58 6.48 6.03 13.25
C TYR A 58 5.06 5.80 12.71
N ARG A 59 4.81 6.26 11.48
CA ARG A 59 3.53 6.10 10.76
C ARG A 59 2.27 6.58 11.51
N GLY A 60 2.43 7.64 12.30
CA GLY A 60 1.36 8.21 13.11
C GLY A 60 1.26 7.63 14.53
N VAL A 61 2.13 6.69 14.89
CA VAL A 61 2.18 6.12 16.24
C VAL A 61 3.44 6.64 16.95
N VAL A 62 3.26 7.25 18.12
CA VAL A 62 4.38 7.63 18.98
C VAL A 62 4.83 6.38 19.72
N MET A 63 6.10 6.02 19.55
CA MET A 63 6.73 4.89 20.22
C MET A 63 7.99 5.33 20.94
N GLU A 64 8.15 4.85 22.18
CA GLU A 64 9.40 4.91 22.92
C GLU A 64 10.18 3.63 22.63
N ALA A 65 11.33 3.76 21.97
CA ALA A 65 12.18 2.63 21.68
C ALA A 65 13.66 3.02 21.75
N GLN A 66 14.52 2.00 21.75
CA GLN A 66 15.95 2.21 21.64
C GLN A 66 16.29 2.86 20.29
N TYR A 67 17.20 3.83 20.33
CA TYR A 67 17.65 4.57 19.14
C TYR A 67 18.02 3.66 17.95
N PHE A 68 18.71 2.55 18.22
CA PHE A 68 19.11 1.59 17.18
C PHE A 68 17.92 0.94 16.45
N VAL A 69 16.86 0.60 17.19
CA VAL A 69 15.63 0.01 16.62
C VAL A 69 14.94 1.01 15.70
N ILE A 70 14.83 2.26 16.15
CA ILE A 70 14.22 3.34 15.38
C ILE A 70 15.03 3.62 14.11
N PHE A 71 16.37 3.64 14.21
CA PHE A 71 17.25 3.82 13.07
C PHE A 71 17.06 2.71 12.02
N ILE A 72 16.99 1.43 12.44
CA ILE A 72 16.72 0.31 11.53
C ILE A 72 15.35 0.46 10.86
N LEU A 73 14.31 0.83 11.61
CA LEU A 73 12.97 1.02 11.04
C LEU A 73 12.94 2.09 9.95
N TYR A 74 13.56 3.25 10.18
CA TYR A 74 13.65 4.28 9.15
C TYR A 74 14.54 3.88 7.96
N ALA A 75 15.61 3.12 8.20
CA ALA A 75 16.44 2.58 7.13
C ALA A 75 15.67 1.58 6.23
N LEU A 76 14.85 0.71 6.83
CA LEU A 76 13.97 -0.19 6.09
C LEU A 76 12.93 0.60 5.29
N ASP A 77 12.27 1.59 5.90
CA ASP A 77 11.33 2.45 5.20
C ASP A 77 12.00 3.18 4.02
N LEU A 78 13.25 3.64 4.17
CA LEU A 78 14.01 4.25 3.08
C LEU A 78 14.22 3.26 1.91
N VAL A 79 14.68 2.04 2.20
CA VAL A 79 14.90 0.99 1.20
C VAL A 79 13.59 0.65 0.47
N PHE A 80 12.51 0.42 1.21
CA PHE A 80 11.22 0.08 0.60
C PHE A 80 10.62 1.24 -0.20
N ASN A 81 10.80 2.50 0.21
CA ASN A 81 10.39 3.65 -0.60
C ASN A 81 11.19 3.75 -1.91
N ILE A 82 12.48 3.45 -1.90
CA ILE A 82 13.29 3.36 -3.14
C ILE A 82 12.76 2.23 -4.03
N VAL A 83 12.47 1.06 -3.46
CA VAL A 83 11.86 -0.07 -4.19
C VAL A 83 10.51 0.31 -4.81
N LEU A 84 9.68 1.08 -4.10
CA LEU A 84 8.42 1.60 -4.64
C LEU A 84 8.65 2.52 -5.84
N ILE A 85 9.58 3.46 -5.74
CA ILE A 85 9.89 4.41 -6.82
C ILE A 85 10.40 3.66 -8.06
N ILE A 86 11.35 2.74 -7.87
CA ILE A 86 11.88 1.87 -8.93
C ILE A 86 10.76 1.02 -9.52
N GLY A 87 9.91 0.40 -8.70
CA GLY A 87 8.77 -0.40 -9.11
C GLY A 87 7.77 0.39 -9.96
N ALA A 88 7.48 1.62 -9.55
CA ALA A 88 6.61 2.55 -10.26
C ALA A 88 7.21 3.03 -11.59
N HIS A 89 8.53 3.21 -11.67
CA HIS A 89 9.24 3.59 -12.90
C HIS A 89 9.38 2.42 -13.88
N LEU A 90 9.88 1.27 -13.45
CA LEU A 90 10.13 0.08 -14.29
C LEU A 90 8.87 -0.71 -14.63
N LYS A 91 7.71 -0.34 -14.06
CA LYS A 91 6.46 -1.06 -14.22
C LYS A 91 6.61 -2.57 -13.92
N ARG A 92 7.38 -2.93 -12.90
CA ARG A 92 7.56 -4.34 -12.48
C ARG A 92 6.59 -4.70 -11.36
N ARG A 93 5.70 -5.67 -11.62
CA ARG A 93 4.69 -6.13 -10.65
C ARG A 93 5.27 -6.64 -9.36
N LEU A 94 6.36 -7.40 -9.44
CA LEU A 94 6.98 -8.06 -8.28
C LEU A 94 7.43 -7.03 -7.24
N LEU A 95 8.03 -5.92 -7.67
CA LEU A 95 8.48 -4.85 -6.75
C LEU A 95 7.29 -4.14 -6.09
N MET A 96 6.24 -3.87 -6.86
CA MET A 96 5.01 -3.25 -6.34
C MET A 96 4.30 -4.19 -5.35
N HIS A 97 4.29 -5.51 -5.59
CA HIS A 97 3.75 -6.50 -4.65
C HIS A 97 4.60 -6.60 -3.38
N ALA A 98 5.93 -6.62 -3.50
CA ALA A 98 6.82 -6.65 -2.33
C ALA A 98 6.57 -5.43 -1.42
N TYR A 99 6.48 -4.24 -2.02
CA TYR A 99 6.13 -3.04 -1.26
C TYR A 99 4.71 -3.09 -0.66
N TYR A 100 3.73 -3.63 -1.39
CA TYR A 100 2.37 -3.81 -0.89
C TYR A 100 2.33 -4.68 0.37
N TYR A 101 3.01 -5.83 0.36
CA TYR A 101 3.08 -6.71 1.54
C TYR A 101 3.85 -6.06 2.69
N TYR A 102 4.93 -5.34 2.39
CA TYR A 102 5.64 -4.54 3.39
C TYR A 102 4.71 -3.51 4.06
N GLN A 103 3.98 -2.72 3.27
CA GLN A 103 3.06 -1.70 3.75
C GLN A 103 1.92 -2.30 4.59
N LEU A 104 1.40 -3.45 4.18
CA LEU A 104 0.37 -4.17 4.92
C LEU A 104 0.91 -4.70 6.26
N SER A 105 2.10 -5.29 6.27
CA SER A 105 2.72 -5.84 7.48
C SER A 105 3.01 -4.76 8.53
N THR A 106 3.50 -3.61 8.08
CA THR A 106 3.81 -2.45 8.92
C THR A 106 2.55 -1.74 9.41
N MET A 107 1.46 -1.73 8.63
CA MET A 107 0.14 -1.28 9.08
C MET A 107 -0.38 -2.16 10.22
N ILE A 108 -0.33 -3.49 10.07
CA ILE A 108 -0.74 -4.44 11.11
C ILE A 108 0.14 -4.27 12.36
N ALA A 109 1.46 -4.14 12.20
CA ALA A 109 2.37 -3.89 13.30
C ALA A 109 2.05 -2.59 14.05
N SER A 110 1.81 -1.48 13.32
CA SER A 110 1.44 -0.21 13.94
C SER A 110 0.10 -0.28 14.68
N PHE A 111 -0.87 -1.04 14.16
CA PHE A 111 -2.13 -1.30 14.85
C PHE A 111 -1.93 -2.07 16.16
N LEU A 112 -1.08 -3.10 16.15
CA LEU A 112 -0.74 -3.85 17.36
C LEU A 112 -0.06 -2.97 18.41
N VAL A 113 0.87 -2.09 18.00
CA VAL A 113 1.52 -1.15 18.93
C VAL A 113 0.49 -0.22 19.56
N VAL A 114 -0.42 0.37 18.78
CA VAL A 114 -1.49 1.23 19.34
C VAL A 114 -2.38 0.47 20.31
N MET A 115 -2.75 -0.78 20.01
CA MET A 115 -3.55 -1.61 20.93
C MET A 115 -2.81 -1.91 22.23
N LEU A 116 -1.51 -2.22 22.16
CA LEU A 116 -0.67 -2.44 23.34
C LEU A 116 -0.52 -1.17 24.17
N SER A 117 -0.23 -0.03 23.53
CA SER A 117 -0.16 1.27 24.18
C SER A 117 -1.48 1.64 24.84
N TYR A 118 -2.63 1.33 24.21
CA TYR A 118 -3.95 1.58 24.77
C TYR A 118 -4.25 0.68 25.97
N HIS A 119 -3.81 -0.58 25.96
CA HIS A 119 -3.98 -1.48 27.10
C HIS A 119 -3.20 -0.97 28.33
N ASP A 120 -2.07 -0.29 28.10
CA ASP A 120 -1.24 0.30 29.15
C ASP A 120 -1.78 1.66 29.68
N ILE A 121 -2.90 2.17 29.14
CA ILE A 121 -3.50 3.48 29.51
C ILE A 121 -3.99 3.58 30.96
N ARG A 122 -3.88 2.53 31.78
CA ARG A 122 -3.90 2.72 33.24
C ARG A 122 -2.82 3.70 33.74
N HIS A 123 -1.86 4.10 32.90
CA HIS A 123 -0.82 5.09 33.19
C HIS A 123 -1.04 6.53 32.65
N PHE A 124 -1.97 6.80 31.74
CA PHE A 124 -2.12 8.15 31.13
C PHE A 124 -3.19 8.98 31.84
N GLY A 125 -2.76 9.81 32.80
CA GLY A 125 -3.64 10.62 33.66
C GLY A 125 -4.35 11.82 33.02
N SER A 126 -4.26 12.05 31.70
CA SER A 126 -4.90 13.18 31.02
C SER A 126 -5.61 12.76 29.73
N LEU A 127 -6.94 12.85 29.73
CA LEU A 127 -7.81 12.60 28.58
C LEU A 127 -7.42 13.41 27.33
N GLY A 128 -6.89 14.63 27.51
CA GLY A 128 -6.52 15.50 26.39
C GLY A 128 -5.36 14.95 25.55
N ILE A 129 -4.31 14.44 26.21
CA ILE A 129 -3.12 13.88 25.54
C ILE A 129 -3.48 12.58 24.81
N ALA A 130 -4.32 11.74 25.43
CA ALA A 130 -4.80 10.52 24.81
C ALA A 130 -5.63 10.77 23.53
N LEU A 131 -6.48 11.81 23.54
CA LEU A 131 -7.25 12.20 22.35
C LEU A 131 -6.35 12.71 21.22
N THR A 132 -5.32 13.49 21.53
CA THR A 132 -4.37 13.96 20.52
C THR A 132 -3.60 12.81 19.89
N GLU A 133 -3.05 11.89 20.69
CA GLU A 133 -2.35 10.68 20.22
C GLU A 133 -3.26 9.82 19.32
N LEU A 134 -4.51 9.60 19.75
CA LEU A 134 -5.48 8.84 18.98
C LEU A 134 -5.81 9.51 17.63
N SER A 135 -5.93 10.83 17.61
CA SER A 135 -6.20 11.58 16.37
C SER A 135 -5.03 11.51 15.37
N ILE A 136 -3.80 11.55 15.87
CA ILE A 136 -2.58 11.41 15.05
C ILE A 136 -2.46 9.98 14.53
N ALA A 137 -2.71 8.98 15.37
CA ALA A 137 -2.73 7.58 14.96
C ALA A 137 -3.81 7.34 13.91
N PHE A 138 -5.02 7.87 14.12
CA PHE A 138 -6.14 7.72 13.19
C PHE A 138 -5.82 8.33 11.82
N THR A 139 -5.30 9.55 11.78
CA THR A 139 -4.88 10.19 10.51
C THR A 139 -3.75 9.41 9.83
N GLY A 140 -2.80 8.87 10.60
CA GLY A 140 -1.76 7.96 10.13
C GLY A 140 -2.35 6.71 9.47
N PHE A 141 -3.32 6.04 10.10
CA PHE A 141 -3.98 4.86 9.53
C PHE A 141 -4.77 5.18 8.27
N VAL A 142 -5.50 6.30 8.25
CA VAL A 142 -6.25 6.75 7.07
C VAL A 142 -5.29 6.95 5.89
N LEU A 143 -4.14 7.60 6.12
CA LEU A 143 -3.10 7.76 5.11
C LEU A 143 -2.52 6.40 4.67
N GLN A 144 -2.21 5.50 5.59
CA GLN A 144 -1.68 4.17 5.25
C GLN A 144 -2.66 3.35 4.41
N ILE A 145 -3.94 3.33 4.79
CA ILE A 145 -5.01 2.64 4.05
C ILE A 145 -5.17 3.26 2.67
N TYR A 146 -5.18 4.59 2.59
CA TYR A 146 -5.25 5.31 1.32
C TYR A 146 -4.14 4.89 0.36
N LEU A 147 -2.89 4.84 0.82
CA LEU A 147 -1.75 4.39 0.01
C LEU A 147 -1.86 2.93 -0.43
N LEU A 148 -2.31 2.07 0.48
CA LEU A 148 -2.48 0.65 0.20
C LEU A 148 -3.55 0.44 -0.87
N LEU A 149 -4.65 1.17 -0.81
CA LEU A 149 -5.69 1.18 -1.85
C LEU A 149 -5.16 1.75 -3.16
N LEU A 150 -4.34 2.81 -3.11
CA LEU A 150 -3.72 3.41 -4.28
C LEU A 150 -2.84 2.40 -5.04
N ILE A 151 -1.98 1.67 -4.31
CA ILE A 151 -1.09 0.65 -4.86
C ILE A 151 -1.88 -0.55 -5.38
N ARG A 152 -2.89 -1.01 -4.62
CA ARG A 152 -3.78 -2.09 -5.06
C ARG A 152 -4.50 -1.72 -6.36
N SER A 153 -4.98 -0.49 -6.46
CA SER A 153 -5.65 0.01 -7.66
C SER A 153 -4.71 0.09 -8.86
N GLU A 154 -3.41 0.36 -8.66
CA GLU A 154 -2.42 0.32 -9.75
C GLU A 154 -2.06 -1.12 -10.14
N LEU A 155 -1.95 -2.05 -9.18
CA LEU A 155 -1.72 -3.48 -9.41
C LEU A 155 -2.88 -4.16 -10.18
N SER A 156 -4.10 -3.68 -9.95
CA SER A 156 -5.32 -4.23 -10.57
C SER A 156 -5.50 -3.88 -12.04
N LYS A 157 -4.73 -2.94 -12.61
CA LYS A 157 -4.90 -2.55 -14.03
C LYS A 157 -4.55 -3.70 -14.97
N ASP A 158 -5.32 -3.85 -16.06
CA ASP A 158 -5.19 -5.00 -16.98
C ASP A 158 -3.87 -5.06 -17.75
N ARG A 159 -3.15 -3.93 -17.91
CA ARG A 159 -1.81 -3.86 -18.53
C ARG A 159 -0.74 -4.73 -17.88
N TYR A 160 -1.09 -5.20 -16.71
CA TYR A 160 -0.27 -5.99 -15.84
C TYR A 160 -0.73 -7.47 -16.00
N GLN A 161 -2.02 -7.74 -16.25
CA GLN A 161 -2.64 -9.07 -16.33
C GLN A 161 -2.45 -9.82 -17.66
N GLU A 162 -1.39 -9.52 -18.43
CA GLU A 162 -1.12 -10.15 -19.75
C GLU A 162 -1.00 -11.70 -19.72
N GLY A 163 -1.00 -12.35 -18.55
CA GLY A 163 -1.09 -13.81 -18.41
C GLY A 163 -2.44 -14.37 -17.91
N ARG A 164 -3.45 -13.54 -17.62
CA ARG A 164 -4.74 -13.96 -17.05
C ARG A 164 -5.98 -13.41 -17.76
N SER A 165 -5.79 -12.55 -18.78
CA SER A 165 -6.86 -12.28 -19.74
C SER A 165 -7.11 -13.54 -20.56
N SER A 166 -8.00 -14.38 -20.05
CA SER A 166 -8.77 -15.29 -20.89
C SER A 166 -9.26 -14.47 -22.07
N PHE A 167 -8.70 -14.69 -23.26
CA PHE A 167 -9.29 -14.22 -24.50
C PHE A 167 -10.65 -14.91 -24.58
N THR A 168 -11.69 -14.27 -24.03
CA THR A 168 -13.06 -14.60 -24.39
C THR A 168 -13.20 -14.24 -25.85
N ASN A 169 -12.95 -15.24 -26.68
CA ASN A 169 -13.00 -15.14 -28.11
C ASN A 169 -14.47 -14.92 -28.49
N HIS A 170 -14.88 -13.66 -28.63
CA HIS A 170 -16.25 -13.32 -29.02
C HIS A 170 -16.63 -13.88 -30.41
N ILE A 171 -15.63 -14.33 -31.20
CA ILE A 171 -15.81 -15.02 -32.48
C ILE A 171 -16.30 -16.47 -32.27
N ALA A 172 -16.01 -17.11 -31.12
CA ALA A 172 -16.49 -18.47 -30.82
C ALA A 172 -17.99 -18.52 -30.44
N GLN A 173 -18.66 -17.37 -30.33
CA GLN A 173 -20.12 -17.29 -30.14
C GLN A 173 -20.89 -17.06 -31.44
N VAL A 174 -20.24 -17.16 -32.60
CA VAL A 174 -20.98 -17.28 -33.87
C VAL A 174 -21.59 -18.68 -33.88
N PHE A 175 -22.85 -18.77 -33.46
CA PHE A 175 -23.70 -19.92 -33.72
C PHE A 175 -23.69 -20.18 -35.23
N VAL A 176 -23.00 -21.24 -35.64
CA VAL A 176 -23.19 -21.81 -36.96
C VAL A 176 -24.55 -22.50 -36.89
N ASP A 177 -25.60 -21.84 -37.37
CA ASP A 177 -26.85 -22.52 -37.64
C ASP A 177 -26.54 -23.70 -38.57
N PRO A 178 -26.80 -24.96 -38.17
CA PRO A 178 -26.60 -26.07 -39.06
C PRO A 178 -27.49 -25.84 -40.29
N PRO A 179 -26.98 -25.98 -41.52
CA PRO A 179 -27.81 -25.82 -42.69
C PRO A 179 -28.95 -26.82 -42.60
N LEU A 180 -30.18 -26.31 -42.68
CA LEU A 180 -31.41 -27.08 -42.83
C LEU A 180 -31.16 -28.19 -43.85
N ARG A 181 -31.04 -29.43 -43.36
CA ARG A 181 -30.90 -30.63 -44.16
C ARG A 181 -32.11 -30.67 -45.10
N ARG A 182 -31.87 -30.31 -46.36
CA ARG A 182 -32.81 -30.42 -47.49
C ARG A 182 -33.57 -31.75 -47.39
N GLN A 183 -34.87 -31.66 -47.16
CA GLN A 183 -35.84 -32.69 -47.49
C GLN A 183 -35.87 -32.81 -49.02
N TRP A 184 -35.03 -33.68 -49.59
CA TRP A 184 -35.08 -34.05 -51.00
C TRP A 184 -34.71 -35.53 -51.11
N THR A 185 -35.62 -36.40 -50.66
CA THR A 185 -35.66 -37.83 -51.02
C THR A 185 -36.98 -38.37 -50.48
N ARG A 186 -38.07 -38.12 -51.20
CA ARG A 186 -39.28 -38.95 -51.26
C ARG A 186 -40.28 -38.28 -52.20
N GLU A 187 -40.01 -38.39 -53.51
CA GLU A 187 -41.05 -38.24 -54.53
C GLU A 187 -40.70 -38.94 -55.86
N VAL A 188 -39.70 -39.82 -55.87
CA VAL A 188 -39.37 -40.61 -57.06
C VAL A 188 -39.01 -42.03 -56.62
N GLU A 189 -40.03 -42.88 -56.54
CA GLU A 189 -40.05 -44.35 -56.62
C GLU A 189 -41.48 -44.72 -56.17
N GLU A 190 -42.39 -44.80 -57.13
CA GLU A 190 -42.94 -46.06 -57.69
C GLU A 190 -44.23 -46.50 -56.97
#